data_AF-A0AAW3YND6-F1
#
_entry.id   AF-A0AAW3YND6-F1
#
_cell.length_a   1.000
_cell.length_b   1.000
_cell.length_c   1.000
_cell.angle_alpha   90.00
_cell.angle_beta   90.00
_cell.angle_gamma   90.00
#
_symmetry.space_group_name_H-M   'P 1'
#
loop_
_entity.id
_entity.type
_entity.pdbx_description
1 polymer ?
#
loop_
_entity_poly.entity_id
_entity_poly.type
_entity_poly.pdbx_seq_one_letter_code
_entity_poly.pdbx_strand_id
1 'polypeptide(L)'
;MINTEKNGIDVPFNNNVLTKKRDVLSCALQDNAHSMRKIELCFEDVAYPFWIGSHCTDEISAHLVKMSASSLHIITDDTVNQLHAAPFVQQLALKTKIPVWSWSIPEGEANKSLTTLDFISNQLVNAGIDRKSVIVAMGGESSAI
;
A
#
# COMPACT_ATOMS: atom_id res chain seq x y z
N MET A 1 1.12 52.45 24.37
CA MET A 1 0.80 52.71 22.95
C MET A 1 -0.05 51.56 22.44
N ILE A 2 -1.31 51.88 22.06
CA ILE A 2 -2.22 51.23 21.08
C ILE A 2 -2.55 49.73 21.34
N ASN A 3 -3.70 49.29 21.89
CA ASN A 3 -5.15 49.43 21.63
C ASN A 3 -5.71 48.61 20.43
N THR A 4 -6.67 47.72 20.77
CA THR A 4 -7.94 47.37 20.06
C THR A 4 -7.86 46.60 18.70
N GLU A 5 -8.74 45.68 18.26
CA GLU A 5 -10.17 45.38 18.50
C GLU A 5 -10.54 43.89 18.26
N LYS A 6 -11.63 43.47 18.93
CA LYS A 6 -12.49 42.32 18.60
C LYS A 6 -13.37 42.65 17.39
N ASN A 7 -13.85 41.64 16.65
CA ASN A 7 -15.27 41.49 16.30
C ASN A 7 -15.53 40.19 15.54
N GLY A 8 -16.45 39.37 16.06
CA GLY A 8 -17.12 38.31 15.31
C GLY A 8 -18.45 38.83 14.76
N ILE A 9 -18.98 38.19 13.72
CA ILE A 9 -20.41 38.28 13.35
C ILE A 9 -20.83 36.98 12.64
N ASP A 10 -22.00 36.48 13.05
CA ASP A 10 -22.72 35.29 12.57
C ASP A 10 -23.31 35.41 11.14
N VAL A 11 -23.52 34.22 10.57
CA VAL A 11 -24.31 33.77 9.40
C VAL A 11 -25.39 34.68 8.79
N PRO A 12 -25.70 34.44 7.49
CA PRO A 12 -27.10 34.28 7.11
C PRO A 12 -27.37 32.97 6.35
N PHE A 13 -28.41 32.29 6.85
CA PHE A 13 -29.23 31.29 6.17
C PHE A 13 -30.23 32.03 5.27
N ASN A 14 -30.34 31.69 3.98
CA ASN A 14 -31.54 32.00 3.19
C ASN A 14 -31.79 31.01 2.05
N ASN A 15 -33.06 30.60 1.96
CA ASN A 15 -33.67 29.72 0.98
C ASN A 15 -34.24 30.53 -0.20
N ASN A 16 -34.05 30.07 -1.44
CA ASN A 16 -35.13 29.68 -2.37
C ASN A 16 -34.73 29.73 -3.86
N VAL A 17 -34.85 28.55 -4.48
CA VAL A 17 -35.60 28.22 -5.72
C VAL A 17 -35.32 29.04 -6.99
N LEU A 18 -34.76 28.38 -8.02
CA LEU A 18 -35.36 28.24 -9.36
C LEU A 18 -34.52 27.32 -10.27
N THR A 19 -34.96 26.05 -10.32
CA THR A 19 -35.19 25.25 -11.53
C THR A 19 -34.19 25.31 -12.70
N LYS A 20 -33.48 24.19 -12.94
CA LYS A 20 -33.55 23.54 -14.26
C LYS A 20 -33.35 22.03 -14.16
N LYS A 21 -34.43 21.36 -14.55
CA LYS A 21 -34.67 19.93 -14.69
C LYS A 21 -33.81 19.32 -15.81
N ARG A 22 -33.53 18.01 -15.67
CA ARG A 22 -32.95 17.02 -16.62
C ARG A 22 -31.51 16.65 -16.23
N ASP A 23 -31.13 15.39 -16.05
CA ASP A 23 -31.81 14.13 -16.32
C ASP A 23 -30.96 13.01 -15.67
N VAL A 24 -31.62 11.97 -15.15
CA VAL A 24 -31.13 10.60 -14.91
C VAL A 24 -29.72 10.38 -14.37
N LEU A 25 -29.61 10.02 -13.08
CA LEU A 25 -29.39 8.63 -12.65
C LEU A 25 -29.09 8.62 -11.14
N SER A 26 -30.01 8.00 -10.41
CA SER A 26 -29.79 7.47 -9.07
C SER A 26 -28.67 6.43 -9.11
N CYS A 27 -27.43 6.87 -8.95
CA CYS A 27 -26.38 5.98 -8.47
C CYS A 27 -26.41 6.12 -6.96
N ALA A 28 -27.01 5.12 -6.30
CA ALA A 28 -26.90 4.97 -4.87
C ALA A 28 -25.43 5.12 -4.49
N LEU A 29 -25.14 6.10 -3.63
CA LEU A 29 -23.91 6.11 -2.85
C LEU A 29 -23.97 4.90 -1.93
N GLN A 30 -23.62 3.73 -2.46
CA GLN A 30 -23.05 2.67 -1.67
C GLN A 30 -21.60 3.09 -1.48
N ASP A 31 -21.38 3.81 -0.38
CA ASP A 31 -20.07 3.97 0.25
C ASP A 31 -19.56 2.57 0.60
N ASN A 32 -18.97 1.88 -0.37
CA ASN A 32 -18.18 0.69 -0.12
C ASN A 32 -16.72 1.12 -0.08
N ALA A 33 -16.33 1.66 1.08
CA ALA A 33 -14.92 1.80 1.45
C ALA A 33 -14.26 0.42 1.28
N HIS A 34 -13.17 0.34 0.50
CA HIS A 34 -12.47 -0.88 0.05
C HIS A 34 -13.13 -1.58 -1.16
N SER A 35 -13.01 -0.99 -2.35
CA SER A 35 -13.33 -1.69 -3.60
C SER A 35 -12.04 -2.23 -4.23
N MET A 36 -11.77 -3.52 -3.99
CA MET A 36 -10.69 -4.27 -4.64
C MET A 36 -11.27 -5.09 -5.78
N ARG A 37 -10.70 -4.94 -6.97
CA ARG A 37 -11.05 -5.70 -8.18
C ARG A 37 -9.96 -6.72 -8.46
N LYS A 38 -10.35 -7.99 -8.58
CA LYS A 38 -9.48 -9.07 -9.05
C LYS A 38 -9.56 -9.19 -10.57
N ILE A 39 -8.40 -9.28 -11.22
CA ILE A 39 -8.21 -9.59 -12.63
C ILE A 39 -7.33 -10.84 -12.68
N GLU A 40 -7.65 -11.80 -13.53
CA GLU A 40 -6.77 -12.97 -13.75
C GLU A 40 -5.92 -12.72 -14.98
N LEU A 41 -4.61 -12.67 -14.79
CA LEU A 41 -3.63 -12.55 -15.86
C LEU A 41 -3.20 -13.96 -16.27
N CYS A 42 -3.68 -14.39 -17.43
CA CYS A 42 -3.36 -15.71 -17.96
C CYS A 42 -2.21 -15.62 -18.97
N PHE A 43 -1.15 -16.40 -18.74
CA PHE A 43 0.02 -16.55 -19.61
C PHE A 43 0.20 -18.03 -19.92
N GLU A 44 -0.15 -18.41 -21.15
CA GLU A 44 -0.12 -19.82 -21.58
C GLU A 44 -0.86 -20.72 -20.57
N ASP A 45 -0.13 -21.56 -19.84
CA ASP A 45 -0.67 -22.52 -18.89
C ASP A 45 -0.69 -22.01 -17.43
N VAL A 46 -0.34 -20.75 -17.19
CA VAL A 46 -0.24 -20.17 -15.84
C VAL A 46 -1.15 -18.96 -15.68
N ALA A 47 -1.89 -18.90 -14.57
CA ALA A 47 -2.73 -17.76 -14.22
C ALA A 47 -2.23 -17.11 -12.92
N TYR A 48 -2.04 -15.79 -12.95
CA TYR A 48 -1.70 -14.99 -11.78
C TYR A 48 -2.85 -14.07 -11.41
N PRO A 49 -3.28 -14.06 -10.14
CA PRO A 49 -4.26 -13.10 -9.68
C PRO A 49 -3.62 -11.71 -9.55
N PHE A 50 -4.27 -10.71 -10.12
CA PHE A 50 -3.88 -9.31 -10.06
C PHE A 50 -5.00 -8.49 -9.41
N TRP A 51 -4.68 -7.74 -8.36
CA TRP A 51 -5.67 -6.99 -7.60
C TRP A 51 -5.42 -5.48 -7.73
N ILE A 52 -6.48 -4.72 -8.01
CA ILE A 52 -6.45 -3.25 -8.10
C ILE A 52 -7.55 -2.67 -7.21
N GLY A 53 -7.21 -1.68 -6.40
CA GLY A 53 -8.20 -0.95 -5.63
C GLY A 53 -7.55 0.09 -4.72
N SER A 54 -8.29 0.53 -3.71
CA SER A 54 -7.84 1.51 -2.73
C SER A 54 -7.88 0.93 -1.31
N HIS A 55 -7.07 1.50 -0.41
CA HIS A 55 -6.99 1.08 1.00
C HIS A 55 -6.66 -0.42 1.16
N CYS A 56 -5.82 -0.96 0.28
CA CYS A 56 -5.59 -2.40 0.13
C CYS A 56 -4.74 -3.05 1.24
N THR A 57 -4.16 -2.26 2.14
CA THR A 57 -3.20 -2.72 3.15
C THR A 57 -3.75 -3.85 4.04
N ASP A 58 -5.03 -3.75 4.44
CA ASP A 58 -5.68 -4.77 5.25
C ASP A 58 -5.93 -6.06 4.49
N GLU A 59 -6.34 -5.98 3.22
CA GLU A 59 -6.50 -7.17 2.37
C GLU A 59 -5.16 -7.85 2.07
N ILE A 60 -4.12 -7.09 1.75
CA ILE A 60 -2.76 -7.62 1.53
C ILE A 60 -2.30 -8.36 2.79
N SER A 61 -2.47 -7.75 3.96
CA SER A 61 -2.14 -8.39 5.25
C SER A 61 -2.89 -9.70 5.42
N ALA A 62 -4.21 -9.70 5.19
CA ALA A 62 -5.03 -10.89 5.33
C ALA A 62 -4.63 -12.01 4.35
N HIS A 63 -4.18 -11.65 3.15
CA HIS A 63 -3.67 -12.61 2.17
C HIS A 63 -2.33 -13.22 2.62
N LEU A 64 -1.36 -12.39 3.02
CA LEU A 64 -0.05 -12.84 3.48
C LEU A 64 -0.15 -13.79 4.69
N VAL A 65 -1.05 -13.49 5.64
CA VAL A 65 -1.27 -14.35 6.81
C VAL A 65 -1.82 -15.72 6.42
N LYS A 66 -2.67 -15.80 5.38
CA LYS A 66 -3.23 -17.08 4.89
C LYS A 66 -2.20 -17.96 4.19
N MET A 67 -1.13 -17.38 3.64
CA MET A 67 -0.09 -18.14 2.93
C MET A 67 0.70 -19.10 3.81
N SER A 68 0.59 -19.00 5.15
CA SER A 68 1.28 -19.89 6.11
C SER A 68 2.80 -19.94 5.87
N ALA A 69 3.39 -18.80 5.52
CA ALA A 69 4.82 -18.66 5.28
C ALA A 69 5.64 -18.88 6.56
N SER A 70 6.86 -19.37 6.42
CA SER A 70 7.84 -19.47 7.53
C SER A 70 8.34 -18.09 7.97
N SER A 71 8.52 -17.19 7.00
CA SER A 71 8.95 -15.80 7.17
C SER A 71 8.41 -14.90 6.05
N LEU A 72 8.26 -13.61 6.34
CA LEU A 72 7.92 -12.57 5.35
C LEU A 72 9.09 -11.59 5.22
N HIS A 73 9.57 -11.37 4.00
CA HIS A 73 10.66 -10.45 3.70
C HIS A 73 10.19 -9.39 2.70
N ILE A 74 10.04 -8.15 3.17
CA ILE A 74 9.64 -7.02 2.34
C ILE A 74 10.90 -6.33 1.81
N ILE A 75 11.02 -6.21 0.50
CA ILE A 75 12.13 -5.53 -0.18
C ILE A 75 11.60 -4.24 -0.80
N THR A 76 12.26 -3.12 -0.51
CA THR A 76 11.79 -1.78 -0.91
C THR A 76 12.97 -0.81 -1.02
N ASP A 77 12.73 0.39 -1.54
CA ASP A 77 13.69 1.49 -1.50
C ASP A 77 13.49 2.37 -0.25
N ASP A 78 14.47 3.20 0.09
CA ASP A 78 14.46 4.06 1.28
C ASP A 78 13.25 5.01 1.35
N THR A 79 12.84 5.57 0.22
CA THR A 79 11.71 6.51 0.14
C THR A 79 10.38 5.79 0.38
N VAL A 80 10.15 4.68 -0.31
CA VAL A 80 8.94 3.84 -0.12
C VAL A 80 8.93 3.19 1.26
N ASN A 81 10.10 2.83 1.81
CA ASN A 81 10.22 2.29 3.15
C ASN A 81 9.67 3.26 4.20
N GLN A 82 10.09 4.52 4.11
CA GLN A 82 9.66 5.55 5.06
C GLN A 82 8.16 5.85 4.95
N LEU A 83 7.63 5.94 3.73
CA LEU A 83 6.24 6.34 3.49
C LEU A 83 5.23 5.21 3.68
N HIS A 84 5.60 3.97 3.36
CA HIS A 84 4.66 2.87 3.22
C HIS A 84 5.12 1.57 3.89
N ALA A 85 6.39 1.15 3.74
CA ALA A 85 6.79 -0.20 4.15
C ALA A 85 6.86 -0.34 5.67
N ALA A 86 7.53 0.61 6.34
CA ALA A 86 7.69 0.56 7.78
C ALA A 86 6.34 0.59 8.52
N PRO A 87 5.38 1.49 8.18
CA PRO A 87 4.03 1.43 8.74
C PRO A 87 3.33 0.09 8.46
N PHE A 88 3.43 -0.42 7.22
CA PHE A 88 2.81 -1.69 6.84
C PHE A 88 3.38 -2.88 7.63
N VAL A 89 4.70 -2.98 7.74
CA VAL A 89 5.39 -4.03 8.51
C VAL A 89 4.96 -4.02 9.97
N GLN A 90 4.87 -2.84 10.58
CA GLN A 90 4.40 -2.70 11.96
C GLN A 90 2.97 -3.22 12.12
N GLN A 91 2.06 -2.83 11.22
CA GLN A 91 0.68 -3.33 11.24
C GLN A 91 0.60 -4.83 11.01
N LEU A 92 1.39 -5.36 10.09
CA LEU A 92 1.43 -6.79 9.75
C LEU A 92 1.94 -7.62 10.93
N ALA A 93 3.03 -7.19 11.57
CA ALA A 93 3.62 -7.87 12.72
C ALA A 93 2.65 -7.96 13.92
N LEU A 94 1.71 -7.01 14.06
CA LEU A 94 0.66 -7.08 15.08
C LEU A 94 -0.44 -8.12 14.76
N LYS A 95 -0.62 -8.46 13.47
CA LYS A 95 -1.68 -9.34 12.98
C LYS A 95 -1.23 -10.80 12.81
N THR A 96 0.07 -11.08 12.89
CA THR A 96 0.62 -12.42 12.66
C THR A 96 1.75 -12.76 13.61
N LYS A 97 1.96 -14.07 13.81
CA LYS A 97 3.14 -14.60 14.49
C LYS A 97 4.27 -14.94 13.52
N ILE A 98 4.02 -14.84 12.22
CA ILE A 98 5.05 -15.06 11.19
C ILE A 98 6.08 -13.93 11.34
N PRO A 99 7.37 -14.24 11.46
CA PRO A 99 8.41 -13.21 11.52
C PRO A 99 8.44 -12.38 10.23
N VAL A 100 8.54 -11.05 10.38
CA VAL A 100 8.52 -10.08 9.27
C VAL A 100 9.78 -9.23 9.30
N TRP A 101 10.45 -9.09 8.16
CA TRP A 101 11.63 -8.23 7.96
C TRP A 101 11.39 -7.24 6.83
N SER A 102 11.98 -6.05 6.94
CA SER A 102 12.07 -5.06 5.86
C SER A 102 13.53 -4.86 5.46
N TRP A 103 13.79 -4.87 4.18
CA TRP A 103 15.11 -4.65 3.57
C TRP A 103 15.00 -3.43 2.67
N SER A 104 15.62 -2.34 3.10
CA SER A 104 15.63 -1.07 2.39
C SER A 104 16.93 -0.90 1.64
N ILE A 105 16.85 -0.32 0.44
CA ILE A 105 17.97 -0.07 -0.45
C ILE A 105 17.97 1.42 -0.80
N PRO A 106 19.14 2.04 -0.98
CA PRO A 106 19.20 3.39 -1.50
C PRO A 106 18.39 3.54 -2.79
N GLU A 107 17.69 4.66 -2.93
CA GLU A 107 16.94 4.96 -4.15
C GLU A 107 17.86 5.18 -5.35
N GLY A 108 17.36 4.86 -6.55
CA GLY A 108 18.03 5.16 -7.83
C GLY A 108 18.12 3.95 -8.75
N GLU A 109 17.95 4.20 -10.06
CA GLU A 109 18.00 3.16 -11.11
C GLU A 109 19.34 2.41 -11.13
N ALA A 110 20.42 3.07 -10.71
CA ALA A 110 21.74 2.47 -10.57
C ALA A 110 21.77 1.27 -9.60
N ASN A 111 20.81 1.18 -8.67
CA ASN A 111 20.72 0.09 -7.72
C ASN A 111 19.99 -1.14 -8.27
N LYS A 112 19.49 -1.10 -9.51
CA LYS A 112 19.10 -2.29 -10.28
C LYS A 112 20.32 -2.96 -10.88
N SER A 113 21.17 -3.46 -10.00
CA SER A 113 22.43 -4.08 -10.37
C SER A 113 22.52 -5.47 -9.76
N LEU A 114 23.26 -6.36 -10.41
CA LEU A 114 23.58 -7.68 -9.84
C LEU A 114 24.27 -7.55 -8.49
N THR A 115 25.06 -6.49 -8.28
CA THR A 115 25.69 -6.20 -6.99
C THR A 115 24.66 -6.00 -5.87
N THR A 116 23.57 -5.29 -6.15
CA THR A 116 22.48 -5.08 -5.19
C THR A 116 21.72 -6.37 -4.93
N LEU A 117 21.48 -7.16 -5.98
CA LEU A 117 20.85 -8.48 -5.85
C LEU A 117 21.70 -9.41 -4.97
N ASP A 118 23.01 -9.44 -5.18
CA ASP A 118 23.96 -10.23 -4.38
C ASP A 118 23.97 -9.76 -2.93
N PHE A 119 23.98 -8.45 -2.70
CA PHE A 119 23.92 -7.87 -1.36
C PHE A 119 22.66 -8.33 -0.61
N ILE A 120 21.48 -8.23 -1.22
CA ILE A 120 20.22 -8.61 -0.56
C ILE A 120 20.11 -10.12 -0.42
N SER A 121 20.55 -10.88 -1.41
CA SER A 121 20.56 -12.33 -1.33
C SER A 121 21.37 -12.80 -0.13
N ASN A 122 22.55 -12.20 0.11
CA ASN A 122 23.34 -12.47 1.31
C ASN A 122 22.62 -12.10 2.61
N GLN A 123 21.95 -10.94 2.64
CA GLN A 123 21.15 -10.52 3.81
C GLN A 123 20.00 -11.50 4.11
N LEU A 124 19.29 -11.94 3.07
CA LEU A 124 18.18 -12.90 3.19
C LEU A 124 18.67 -14.27 3.69
N VAL A 125 19.79 -14.77 3.15
CA VAL A 125 20.39 -16.02 3.59
C VAL A 125 20.83 -15.92 5.05
N ASN A 126 21.45 -14.81 5.46
CA ASN A 126 21.83 -14.58 6.85
C ASN A 126 20.62 -14.47 7.79
N ALA A 127 19.48 -14.01 7.29
CA ALA A 127 18.22 -13.99 8.03
C ALA A 127 17.53 -15.37 8.13
N GLY A 128 18.08 -16.41 7.50
CA GLY A 128 17.56 -17.77 7.54
C GLY A 128 16.37 -18.01 6.60
N ILE A 129 16.33 -17.34 5.44
CA ILE A 129 15.29 -17.57 4.44
C ILE A 129 15.24 -19.05 4.02
N ASP A 130 14.04 -19.60 3.88
CA ASP A 130 13.80 -20.96 3.41
C ASP A 130 12.82 -20.99 2.21
N ARG A 131 12.48 -22.19 1.72
CA ARG A 131 11.59 -22.35 0.54
C ARG A 131 10.11 -22.05 0.83
N LYS A 132 9.73 -21.89 2.11
CA LYS A 132 8.38 -21.50 2.54
C LYS A 132 8.31 -20.02 2.92
N SER A 133 9.44 -19.31 2.87
CA SER A 133 9.48 -17.86 3.03
C SER A 133 8.82 -17.18 1.85
N VAL A 134 8.23 -16.01 2.11
CA VAL A 134 7.63 -15.18 1.06
C VAL A 134 8.40 -13.86 0.98
N ILE A 135 8.84 -13.53 -0.24
CA ILE A 135 9.42 -12.23 -0.56
C ILE A 135 8.32 -11.35 -1.15
N VAL A 136 8.19 -10.13 -0.62
CA VAL A 136 7.26 -9.11 -1.09
C VAL A 136 8.07 -7.93 -1.62
N ALA A 137 8.07 -7.74 -2.93
CA ALA A 137 8.62 -6.51 -3.51
C ALA A 137 7.59 -5.40 -3.36
N MET A 138 7.97 -4.28 -2.72
CA MET A 138 7.08 -3.15 -2.52
C MET A 138 7.76 -1.85 -2.98
N GLY A 139 7.24 -1.29 -4.06
CA GLY A 139 7.77 -0.09 -4.68
C GLY A 139 7.24 0.07 -6.11
N GLY A 140 7.84 1.02 -6.83
CA GLY A 140 7.50 1.30 -8.23
C GLY A 140 8.42 0.59 -9.21
N GLU A 141 8.40 1.04 -10.47
CA GLU A 141 9.25 0.46 -11.51
C GLU A 141 10.74 0.58 -11.17
N SER A 142 11.16 1.61 -10.44
CA SER A 142 12.58 1.83 -10.08
C SER A 142 13.05 0.98 -8.88
N SER A 143 12.12 0.44 -8.10
CA SER A 143 12.42 -0.22 -6.82
C SER A 143 12.63 -1.74 -6.95
N ALA A 144 12.31 -2.32 -8.11
CA ALA A 144 12.54 -3.72 -8.42
C ALA A 144 13.95 -3.93 -8.98
N ILE A 145 14.75 -4.77 -8.31
CA ILE A 145 16.15 -5.11 -8.62
C ILE A 145 16.20 -6.20 -9.68
#